data_AF-A0A5A7Y1N8-F1
#
_entry.id   AF-A0A5A7Y1N8-F1
#
_cell.length_a   1.000
_cell.length_b   1.000
_cell.length_c   1.000
_cell.angle_alpha   90.00
_cell.angle_beta   90.00
_cell.angle_gamma   90.00
#
_symmetry.space_group_name_H-M   'P 1'
#
loop_
_entity.id
_entity.type
_entity.pdbx_description
1 polymer ?
#
loop_
_entity_poly.entity_id
_entity_poly.type
_entity_poly.pdbx_seq_one_letter_code
_entity_poly.pdbx_strand_id
1 'polypeptide(L)'
;MIAIYLLLAVAVAEAGAIAVLWQRVKKRDEELGELQRRLDTRANLVSGGREAVKTVWQTANIFRKEGFGAAVRSNIEDLADWAAVERPDLARLAPNGRVAIVFSDIEGSTALNERIGDRAWVRLIDRHDKTVSRLVKRHSGYVVKSQGDGFMIAFAQPEQAVWCSMDLQRELSKRPNGIRVRIGIHAGKSVRRGDDLFGRNVAMAARVAAAADGGEILVSESVRDALGDDVTVDEGRDVELKGFSGTHRLYAVTS
;
A
#
# COMPACT_ATOMS: atom_id res chain seq x y z
N MET A 1 -51.49 -16.85 -55.05
CA MET A 1 -50.88 -15.50 -55.08
C MET A 1 -50.94 -14.81 -53.73
N ILE A 2 -52.12 -14.57 -53.13
CA ILE A 2 -52.28 -13.82 -51.86
C ILE A 2 -51.51 -14.43 -50.67
N ALA A 3 -51.53 -15.75 -50.49
CA ALA A 3 -50.81 -16.42 -49.40
C ALA A 3 -49.29 -16.28 -49.47
N ILE A 4 -48.73 -16.19 -50.69
CA ILE A 4 -47.28 -15.99 -50.90
C ILE A 4 -46.88 -14.58 -50.47
N TYR A 5 -47.70 -13.56 -50.81
CA TYR A 5 -47.45 -12.19 -50.38
C TYR A 5 -47.56 -12.00 -48.85
N LEU A 6 -48.47 -12.73 -48.19
CA LEU A 6 -48.59 -12.70 -46.73
C LEU A 6 -47.37 -13.30 -46.03
N LEU A 7 -46.86 -14.45 -46.50
CA LEU A 7 -45.65 -15.06 -45.96
C LEU A 7 -44.41 -14.17 -46.17
N LEU A 8 -44.32 -13.51 -47.33
CA LEU A 8 -43.23 -12.61 -47.65
C LEU A 8 -43.27 -11.35 -46.76
N ALA A 9 -44.47 -10.83 -46.46
CA ALA A 9 -44.64 -9.71 -45.54
C ALA A 9 -44.22 -10.05 -44.09
N VAL A 10 -44.57 -11.24 -43.60
CA VAL A 10 -44.15 -11.71 -42.26
C VAL A 10 -42.63 -11.88 -42.19
N ALA A 11 -42.01 -12.49 -43.20
CA ALA A 11 -40.56 -12.66 -43.24
C ALA A 11 -39.78 -11.33 -43.22
N VAL A 12 -40.30 -10.31 -43.93
CA VAL A 12 -39.71 -8.96 -43.91
C VAL A 12 -39.86 -8.30 -42.54
N ALA A 13 -41.00 -8.49 -41.87
CA ALA A 13 -41.22 -7.95 -40.53
C ALA A 13 -40.31 -8.60 -39.48
N GLU A 14 -40.13 -9.92 -39.53
CA GLU A 14 -39.22 -10.66 -38.64
C GLU A 14 -37.76 -10.28 -38.87
N ALA A 15 -37.33 -10.16 -40.14
CA ALA A 15 -35.98 -9.70 -40.47
C ALA A 15 -35.71 -8.27 -39.95
N GLY A 16 -36.71 -7.38 -40.05
CA GLY A 16 -36.65 -6.04 -39.48
C GLY A 16 -36.50 -6.06 -37.94
N ALA A 17 -37.28 -6.90 -37.26
CA ALA A 17 -37.21 -7.04 -35.80
C ALA A 17 -35.84 -7.58 -35.34
N ILE A 18 -35.30 -8.58 -36.04
CA ILE A 18 -33.97 -9.14 -35.77
C ILE A 18 -32.89 -8.08 -35.99
N ALA A 19 -32.96 -7.30 -37.06
CA ALA A 19 -32.00 -6.23 -37.33
C ALA A 19 -31.99 -5.15 -36.23
N VAL A 20 -33.17 -4.76 -35.72
CA VAL A 20 -33.30 -3.80 -34.61
C VAL A 20 -32.73 -4.36 -33.31
N LEU A 21 -32.99 -5.64 -33.01
CA LEU A 21 -32.41 -6.31 -31.84
C LEU A 21 -30.90 -6.42 -31.94
N TRP A 22 -30.37 -6.75 -33.12
CA TRP A 22 -28.93 -6.84 -33.37
C TRP A 22 -28.24 -5.47 -33.24
N GLN A 23 -28.87 -4.39 -33.72
CA GLN A 23 -28.40 -3.02 -33.48
C GLN A 23 -28.39 -2.65 -31.99
N ARG A 24 -29.42 -3.04 -31.23
CA ARG A 24 -29.47 -2.78 -29.78
C ARG A 24 -28.39 -3.53 -29.01
N VAL A 25 -28.14 -4.80 -29.35
CA VAL A 25 -27.05 -5.59 -28.74
C VAL A 25 -25.70 -4.98 -29.06
N LYS A 26 -25.44 -4.64 -30.33
CA LYS A 26 -24.18 -4.01 -30.74
C LYS A 26 -23.92 -2.68 -30.00
N LYS A 27 -24.97 -1.87 -29.81
CA LYS A 27 -24.86 -0.61 -29.05
C LYS A 27 -24.59 -0.85 -27.56
N ARG A 28 -25.10 -1.95 -26.98
CA ARG A 28 -24.79 -2.35 -25.59
C ARG A 28 -23.36 -2.87 -25.45
N ASP A 29 -22.85 -3.60 -26.44
CA ASP A 29 -21.47 -4.09 -26.44
C ASP A 29 -20.47 -2.95 -26.59
N GLU A 30 -20.79 -1.91 -27.37
CA GLU A 30 -20.01 -0.68 -27.48
C GLU A 30 -19.97 0.08 -26.13
N GLU A 31 -21.09 0.17 -25.42
CA GLU A 31 -21.16 0.78 -24.08
C GLU A 31 -20.40 -0.03 -23.01
N LEU A 32 -20.45 -1.37 -23.08
CA LEU A 32 -19.66 -2.25 -22.21
C LEU A 32 -18.16 -2.12 -22.48
N GLY A 33 -17.76 -2.01 -23.74
CA GLY A 33 -16.39 -1.73 -24.14
C GLY A 33 -15.87 -0.38 -23.66
N GLU A 34 -16.73 0.66 -23.66
CA GLU A 34 -16.39 1.97 -23.07
C GLU A 34 -16.26 1.92 -21.55
N LEU A 35 -17.13 1.18 -20.85
CA LEU A 35 -17.05 0.97 -19.40
C LEU A 35 -15.79 0.19 -19.00
N GLN A 36 -15.45 -0.87 -19.73
CA GLN A 36 -14.19 -1.60 -19.54
C GLN A 36 -12.98 -0.71 -19.81
N ARG A 37 -12.98 0.09 -20.90
CA ARG A 37 -11.90 1.05 -21.15
C ARG A 37 -11.78 2.10 -20.05
N ARG A 38 -12.88 2.59 -19.46
CA ARG A 38 -12.82 3.53 -18.32
C ARG A 38 -12.26 2.88 -17.05
N LEU A 39 -12.57 1.61 -16.81
CA LEU A 39 -11.99 0.85 -15.70
C LEU A 39 -10.50 0.57 -15.93
N ASP A 40 -10.09 0.20 -17.13
CA ASP A 40 -8.68 -0.02 -17.51
C ASP A 40 -7.89 1.29 -17.51
N THR A 41 -8.50 2.42 -17.91
CA THR A 41 -7.87 3.74 -17.82
C THR A 41 -7.67 4.16 -16.36
N ARG A 42 -8.62 3.83 -15.46
CA ARG A 42 -8.42 4.00 -14.00
C ARG A 42 -7.37 3.05 -13.44
N ALA A 43 -7.36 1.78 -13.85
CA ALA A 43 -6.35 0.80 -13.44
C ALA A 43 -4.95 1.20 -13.94
N ASN A 44 -4.85 1.79 -15.14
CA ASN A 44 -3.62 2.34 -15.69
C ASN A 44 -3.21 3.69 -15.10
N LEU A 45 -4.14 4.48 -14.55
CA LEU A 45 -3.82 5.64 -13.71
C LEU A 45 -3.32 5.23 -12.32
N VAL A 46 -3.82 4.11 -11.79
CA VAL A 46 -3.35 3.51 -10.52
C VAL A 46 -2.00 2.80 -10.70
N SER A 47 -1.70 2.25 -11.88
CA SER A 47 -0.38 1.67 -12.20
C SER A 47 0.62 2.67 -12.83
N GLY A 48 0.13 3.81 -13.33
CA GLY A 48 0.90 4.91 -13.92
C GLY A 48 1.62 5.81 -12.92
N GLY A 49 1.55 5.50 -11.61
CA GLY A 49 2.27 6.19 -10.55
C GLY A 49 3.81 6.17 -10.71
N ARG A 50 4.37 5.33 -11.59
CA ARG A 50 5.83 5.30 -11.83
C ARG A 50 6.36 6.44 -12.70
N GLU A 51 5.53 7.05 -13.55
CA GLU A 51 5.92 8.20 -14.38
C GLU A 51 5.58 9.55 -13.72
N ALA A 52 4.38 9.66 -13.13
CA ALA A 52 3.96 10.88 -12.43
C ALA A 52 4.87 11.22 -11.22
N VAL A 53 5.39 10.20 -10.53
CA VAL A 53 6.37 10.38 -9.45
C VAL A 53 7.67 10.98 -9.96
N LYS A 54 8.13 10.66 -11.18
CA LYS A 54 9.34 11.31 -11.75
C LYS A 54 9.13 12.79 -12.01
N THR A 55 7.97 13.17 -12.57
CA THR A 55 7.70 14.56 -12.94
C THR A 55 7.50 15.43 -11.70
N VAL A 56 6.81 14.93 -10.68
CA VAL A 56 6.62 15.66 -9.40
C VAL A 56 7.95 15.80 -8.63
N TRP A 57 8.83 14.79 -8.68
CA TRP A 57 10.16 14.88 -8.06
C TRP A 57 11.07 15.89 -8.77
N GLN A 58 10.92 16.07 -10.10
CA GLN A 58 11.63 17.11 -10.85
C GLN A 58 11.14 18.52 -10.51
N THR A 59 9.86 18.70 -10.17
CA THR A 59 9.32 20.02 -9.77
C THR A 59 9.62 20.38 -8.31
N ALA A 60 9.82 19.40 -7.43
CA ALA A 60 10.14 19.64 -6.02
C ALA A 60 11.55 20.21 -5.77
N ASN A 61 12.46 20.18 -6.75
CA ASN A 61 13.80 20.74 -6.63
C ASN A 61 13.90 22.27 -6.77
N ILE A 62 12.78 22.98 -6.93
CA ILE A 62 12.76 24.45 -7.14
C ILE A 62 12.61 25.25 -5.83
N PHE A 63 12.23 24.65 -4.70
CA PHE A 63 12.03 25.38 -3.43
C PHE A 63 13.13 25.19 -2.38
N ARG A 64 14.38 24.93 -2.79
CA ARG A 64 15.53 24.78 -1.86
C ARG A 64 16.24 26.09 -1.50
N LYS A 65 15.72 27.28 -1.85
CA LYS A 65 16.52 28.52 -1.74
C LYS A 65 16.07 29.62 -0.80
N GLU A 66 14.98 29.50 -0.05
CA GLU A 66 14.73 30.44 1.04
C GLU A 66 14.35 29.72 2.33
N GLY A 67 15.04 30.12 3.40
CA GLY A 67 15.11 29.42 4.66
C GLY A 67 13.76 29.31 5.36
N PHE A 68 13.48 28.10 5.83
CA PHE A 68 12.69 27.88 7.02
C PHE A 68 13.18 26.57 7.66
N GLY A 69 13.46 26.61 8.96
CA GLY A 69 13.84 25.44 9.76
C GLY A 69 12.67 24.47 9.91
N ALA A 70 12.30 23.78 8.83
CA ALA A 70 11.24 22.80 8.79
C ALA A 70 11.84 21.40 8.95
N ALA A 71 11.41 20.70 10.00
CA ALA A 71 11.78 19.32 10.27
C ALA A 71 11.65 18.45 9.02
N VAL A 72 12.71 17.69 8.69
CA VAL A 72 12.68 16.66 7.66
C VAL A 72 11.62 15.63 8.06
N ARG A 73 10.42 15.72 7.49
CA ARG A 73 9.37 14.70 7.69
C ARG A 73 9.86 13.38 7.09
N SER A 74 9.63 12.28 7.80
CA SER A 74 9.91 10.95 7.26
C SER A 74 8.81 10.51 6.30
N ASN A 75 9.14 9.66 5.32
CA ASN A 75 8.14 9.12 4.38
C ASN A 75 7.00 8.39 5.09
N ILE A 76 7.25 7.84 6.29
CA ILE A 76 6.24 7.19 7.13
C ILE A 76 5.16 8.20 7.56
N GLU A 77 5.54 9.43 7.96
CA GLU A 77 4.58 10.46 8.35
C GLU A 77 3.72 10.90 7.17
N ASP A 78 4.33 11.11 5.99
CA ASP A 78 3.59 11.49 4.79
C ASP A 78 2.59 10.40 4.34
N LEU A 79 2.97 9.12 4.48
CA LEU A 79 2.07 8.00 4.20
C LEU A 79 0.94 7.90 5.22
N ALA A 80 1.21 8.13 6.50
CA ALA A 80 0.20 8.11 7.56
C ALA A 80 -0.84 9.24 7.38
N ASP A 81 -0.37 10.46 7.07
CA ASP A 81 -1.23 11.62 6.80
C ASP A 81 -2.11 11.36 5.57
N TRP A 82 -1.55 10.81 4.49
CA TRP A 82 -2.33 10.41 3.32
C TRP A 82 -3.39 9.36 3.67
N ALA A 83 -3.03 8.33 4.43
CA ALA A 83 -3.95 7.24 4.77
C ALA A 83 -5.09 7.72 5.70
N ALA A 84 -4.83 8.71 6.56
CA ALA A 84 -5.85 9.33 7.39
C ALA A 84 -6.93 10.06 6.55
N VAL A 85 -6.52 10.66 5.43
CA VAL A 85 -7.40 11.38 4.50
C VAL A 85 -8.09 10.42 3.53
N GLU A 86 -7.32 9.57 2.83
CA GLU A 86 -7.83 8.72 1.75
C GLU A 86 -8.66 7.54 2.26
N ARG A 87 -8.32 7.02 3.46
CA ARG A 87 -8.98 5.87 4.10
C ARG A 87 -9.11 4.67 3.14
N PRO A 88 -7.98 4.06 2.72
CA PRO A 88 -7.99 2.97 1.73
C PRO A 88 -8.81 1.76 2.18
N ASP A 89 -9.42 1.08 1.22
CA ASP A 89 -10.30 -0.09 1.47
C ASP A 89 -9.46 -1.32 1.86
N LEU A 90 -9.13 -1.43 3.15
CA LEU A 90 -8.50 -2.62 3.74
C LEU A 90 -9.53 -3.66 4.20
N ALA A 91 -10.83 -3.40 4.05
CA ALA A 91 -11.87 -4.31 4.54
C ALA A 91 -11.80 -5.68 3.87
N ARG A 92 -11.33 -5.73 2.61
CA ARG A 92 -11.08 -6.98 1.87
C ARG A 92 -9.99 -7.86 2.49
N LEU A 93 -9.07 -7.26 3.25
CA LEU A 93 -7.98 -7.94 3.94
C LEU A 93 -8.33 -8.30 5.37
N ALA A 94 -9.48 -7.84 5.90
CA ALA A 94 -9.90 -8.05 7.27
C ALA A 94 -11.18 -8.91 7.35
N PRO A 95 -11.15 -10.19 6.93
CA PRO A 95 -12.34 -11.05 6.97
C PRO A 95 -12.88 -11.27 8.39
N ASN A 96 -12.03 -11.15 9.41
CA ASN A 96 -12.39 -11.19 10.84
C ASN A 96 -12.54 -9.80 11.47
N GLY A 97 -12.54 -8.73 10.68
CA GLY A 97 -12.58 -7.34 11.16
C GLY A 97 -11.30 -6.89 11.87
N ARG A 98 -10.16 -7.56 11.66
CA ARG A 98 -8.84 -7.15 12.16
C ARG A 98 -7.85 -7.04 11.00
N VAL A 99 -6.94 -6.08 11.08
CA VAL A 99 -5.87 -5.88 10.08
C VAL A 99 -4.57 -5.57 10.79
N ALA A 100 -3.47 -6.14 10.28
CA ALA A 100 -2.13 -5.76 10.67
C ALA A 100 -1.59 -4.76 9.65
N ILE A 101 -1.10 -3.62 10.13
CA ILE A 101 -0.53 -2.54 9.33
C ILE A 101 0.96 -2.50 9.62
N VAL A 102 1.75 -2.50 8.55
CA VAL A 102 3.20 -2.38 8.59
C VAL A 102 3.59 -1.07 7.94
N PHE A 103 4.44 -0.32 8.63
CA PHE A 103 5.20 0.77 8.04
C PHE A 103 6.68 0.41 8.00
N SER A 104 7.33 0.77 6.90
CA SER A 104 8.78 0.62 6.76
C SER A 104 9.37 1.80 5.99
N ASP A 105 10.57 2.24 6.37
CA ASP A 105 11.40 3.18 5.62
C ASP A 105 12.90 2.83 5.74
N ILE A 106 13.74 3.44 4.89
CA ILE A 106 15.19 3.28 4.97
C ILE A 106 15.74 4.28 5.99
N GLU A 107 16.50 3.78 6.97
CA GLU A 107 17.18 4.63 7.93
C GLU A 107 18.20 5.55 7.23
N GLY A 108 18.13 6.85 7.52
CA GLY A 108 19.05 7.83 6.96
C GLY A 108 18.95 7.97 5.43
N SER A 109 17.79 7.70 4.84
CA SER A 109 17.55 7.70 3.39
C SER A 109 18.00 9.01 2.70
N THR A 110 17.74 10.17 3.31
CA THR A 110 18.18 11.48 2.78
C THR A 110 19.70 11.57 2.68
N ALA A 111 20.42 11.27 3.76
CA ALA A 111 21.88 11.29 3.78
C ALA A 111 22.49 10.24 2.85
N LEU A 112 21.84 9.07 2.74
CA LEU A 112 22.24 8.03 1.79
C LEU A 112 22.08 8.50 0.35
N ASN A 113 20.96 9.17 0.01
CA ASN A 113 20.72 9.72 -1.31
C ASN A 113 21.78 10.77 -1.68
N GLU A 114 22.06 11.72 -0.80
CA GLU A 114 23.10 12.74 -1.00
C GLU A 114 24.48 12.12 -1.27
N ARG A 115 24.81 11.03 -0.56
CA ARG A 115 26.10 10.35 -0.71
C ARG A 115 26.26 9.60 -2.03
N ILE A 116 25.20 8.94 -2.52
CA ILE A 116 25.29 8.07 -3.71
C ILE A 116 24.81 8.76 -5.00
N GLY A 117 24.11 9.88 -4.87
CA GLY A 117 23.54 10.66 -5.96
C GLY A 117 22.25 10.05 -6.55
N ASP A 118 21.42 10.92 -7.13
CA ASP A 118 20.06 10.62 -7.59
C ASP A 118 19.97 9.38 -8.50
N ARG A 119 20.90 9.23 -9.45
CA ARG A 119 20.86 8.12 -10.41
C ARG A 119 21.10 6.76 -9.74
N ALA A 120 21.97 6.71 -8.73
CA ALA A 120 22.21 5.48 -7.97
C ALA A 120 21.06 5.22 -6.99
N TRP A 121 20.50 6.28 -6.40
CA TRP A 121 19.32 6.23 -5.54
C TRP A 121 18.10 5.63 -6.26
N VAL A 122 17.76 6.11 -7.46
CA VAL A 122 16.64 5.56 -8.24
C VAL A 122 16.81 4.05 -8.49
N ARG A 123 18.03 3.59 -8.81
CA ARG A 123 18.31 2.14 -8.99
C ARG A 123 18.26 1.35 -7.68
N LEU A 124 18.55 2.00 -6.55
CA LEU A 124 18.47 1.39 -5.23
C LEU A 124 17.00 1.20 -4.84
N ILE A 125 16.19 2.26 -5.00
CA ILE A 125 14.75 2.23 -4.72
C ILE A 125 14.01 1.24 -5.62
N ASP A 126 14.28 1.20 -6.92
CA ASP A 126 13.64 0.22 -7.81
C ASP A 126 13.93 -1.24 -7.38
N ARG A 127 15.16 -1.53 -6.96
CA ARG A 127 15.50 -2.86 -6.43
C ARG A 127 14.85 -3.13 -5.07
N HIS A 128 14.75 -2.11 -4.23
CA HIS A 128 14.09 -2.22 -2.93
C HIS A 128 12.58 -2.47 -3.08
N ASP A 129 11.89 -1.69 -3.91
CA ASP A 129 10.47 -1.84 -4.27
C ASP A 129 10.14 -3.25 -4.78
N LYS A 130 10.95 -3.76 -5.71
CA LYS A 130 10.80 -5.13 -6.23
C LYS A 130 10.94 -6.21 -5.13
N THR A 131 11.80 -5.95 -4.16
CA THR A 131 12.05 -6.88 -3.05
C THR A 131 10.88 -6.89 -2.08
N VAL A 132 10.47 -5.72 -1.63
CA VAL A 132 9.32 -5.53 -0.75
C VAL A 132 8.07 -6.12 -1.41
N SER A 133 7.77 -5.73 -2.65
CA SER A 133 6.59 -6.22 -3.38
C SER A 133 6.56 -7.74 -3.51
N ARG A 134 7.72 -8.38 -3.78
CA ARG A 134 7.80 -9.84 -3.88
C ARG A 134 7.56 -10.52 -2.53
N LEU A 135 8.15 -10.02 -1.45
CA LEU A 135 8.00 -10.59 -0.11
C LEU A 135 6.58 -10.39 0.43
N VAL A 136 6.02 -9.19 0.25
CA VAL A 136 4.62 -8.89 0.60
C VAL A 136 3.67 -9.85 -0.09
N LYS A 137 3.84 -10.07 -1.40
CA LYS A 137 3.02 -11.03 -2.15
C LYS A 137 3.19 -12.47 -1.64
N ARG A 138 4.42 -12.87 -1.30
CA ARG A 138 4.73 -14.21 -0.76
C ARG A 138 3.96 -14.48 0.54
N HIS A 139 3.83 -13.47 1.38
CA HIS A 139 3.17 -13.54 2.69
C HIS A 139 1.69 -13.12 2.66
N SER A 140 1.06 -13.10 1.48
CA SER A 140 -0.35 -12.73 1.27
C SER A 140 -0.72 -11.32 1.77
N GLY A 141 0.25 -10.41 1.78
CA GLY A 141 0.02 -9.00 2.10
C GLY A 141 -0.34 -8.15 0.89
N TYR A 142 -0.66 -6.90 1.16
CA TYR A 142 -1.02 -5.90 0.17
C TYR A 142 -0.27 -4.59 0.43
N VAL A 143 0.48 -4.13 -0.57
CA VAL A 143 1.09 -2.79 -0.52
C VAL A 143 -0.02 -1.78 -0.74
N VAL A 144 -0.38 -1.05 0.31
CA VAL A 144 -1.43 -0.02 0.28
C VAL A 144 -0.93 1.20 -0.48
N LYS A 145 0.29 1.63 -0.17
CA LYS A 145 0.97 2.74 -0.83
C LYS A 145 2.48 2.67 -0.59
N SER A 146 3.24 3.18 -1.53
CA SER A 146 4.67 3.48 -1.37
C SER A 146 4.94 4.96 -1.66
N GLN A 147 5.92 5.53 -0.97
CA GLN A 147 6.36 6.91 -1.13
C GLN A 147 7.88 6.95 -0.92
N GLY A 148 8.64 7.11 -2.00
CA GLY A 148 10.11 7.04 -1.95
C GLY A 148 10.60 5.66 -1.49
N ASP A 149 11.30 5.63 -0.37
CA ASP A 149 11.71 4.42 0.36
C ASP A 149 10.70 3.94 1.40
N GLY A 150 9.63 4.70 1.64
CA GLY A 150 8.59 4.37 2.60
C GLY A 150 7.51 3.45 2.04
N PHE A 151 7.03 2.49 2.84
CA PHE A 151 5.94 1.58 2.50
C PHE A 151 4.89 1.54 3.60
N MET A 152 3.62 1.54 3.18
CA MET A 152 2.47 1.16 4.00
C MET A 152 1.92 -0.16 3.44
N ILE A 153 1.91 -1.20 4.27
CA ILE A 153 1.54 -2.56 3.89
C ILE A 153 0.47 -3.06 4.86
N ALA A 154 -0.48 -3.83 4.35
CA ALA A 154 -1.54 -4.44 5.14
C ALA A 154 -1.54 -5.97 5.01
N PHE A 155 -1.80 -6.64 6.12
CA PHE A 155 -1.94 -8.10 6.21
C PHE A 155 -3.20 -8.47 6.97
N ALA A 156 -3.76 -9.63 6.63
CA ALA A 156 -4.93 -10.17 7.33
C ALA A 156 -4.57 -10.67 8.73
N GLN A 157 -3.38 -11.25 8.88
CA GLN A 157 -2.88 -11.82 10.14
C GLN A 157 -1.58 -11.13 10.57
N PRO A 158 -1.39 -10.80 11.87
CA PRO A 158 -0.15 -10.20 12.35
C PRO A 158 1.10 -11.05 12.14
N GLU A 159 0.98 -12.37 12.18
CA GLU A 159 2.05 -13.33 11.96
C GLU A 159 2.62 -13.19 10.54
N GLN A 160 1.74 -13.02 9.54
CA GLN A 160 2.15 -12.76 8.15
C GLN A 160 2.97 -11.48 8.03
N ALA A 161 2.56 -10.43 8.75
CA ALA A 161 3.28 -9.16 8.79
C ALA A 161 4.67 -9.31 9.41
N VAL A 162 4.79 -10.07 10.50
CA VAL A 162 6.07 -10.33 11.16
C VAL A 162 6.98 -11.19 10.30
N TRP A 163 6.50 -12.31 9.74
CA TRP A 163 7.30 -13.17 8.86
C TRP A 163 7.77 -12.44 7.61
N CYS A 164 6.92 -11.61 7.01
CA CYS A 164 7.32 -10.77 5.88
C CYS A 164 8.43 -9.79 6.27
N SER A 165 8.32 -9.17 7.43
CA SER A 165 9.32 -8.23 7.95
C SER A 165 10.66 -8.91 8.26
N MET A 166 10.62 -10.11 8.85
CA MET A 166 11.81 -10.92 9.12
C MET A 166 12.52 -11.33 7.82
N ASP A 167 11.77 -11.80 6.82
CA ASP A 167 12.31 -12.12 5.50
C ASP A 167 12.94 -10.89 4.83
N LEU A 168 12.31 -9.72 4.97
CA LEU A 168 12.83 -8.46 4.43
C LEU A 168 14.16 -8.08 5.10
N GLN A 169 14.24 -8.09 6.43
CA GLN A 169 15.50 -7.81 7.14
C GLN A 169 16.59 -8.81 6.77
N ARG A 170 16.27 -10.12 6.71
CA ARG A 170 17.20 -11.18 6.31
C ARG A 170 17.70 -11.03 4.87
N GLU A 171 16.89 -10.51 3.96
CA GLU A 171 17.31 -10.29 2.58
C GLU A 171 18.16 -9.03 2.43
N LEU A 172 17.85 -7.98 3.18
CA LEU A 172 18.61 -6.73 3.17
C LEU A 172 19.97 -6.87 3.85
N SER A 173 20.07 -7.67 4.92
CA SER A 173 21.35 -7.93 5.62
C SER A 173 22.39 -8.63 4.74
N LYS A 174 21.95 -9.37 3.71
CA LYS A 174 22.83 -10.01 2.72
C LYS A 174 23.37 -9.03 1.68
N ARG A 175 22.90 -7.79 1.65
CA ARG A 175 23.30 -6.81 0.63
C ARG A 175 24.54 -6.03 1.09
N PRO A 176 25.54 -5.84 0.21
CA PRO A 176 26.78 -5.15 0.57
C PRO A 176 26.61 -3.63 0.72
N ASN A 177 25.42 -3.09 0.40
CA ASN A 177 25.17 -1.65 0.43
C ASN A 177 24.81 -1.11 1.82
N GLY A 178 24.67 -1.97 2.83
CA GLY A 178 24.44 -1.58 4.22
C GLY A 178 23.12 -0.85 4.45
N ILE A 179 22.11 -1.07 3.60
CA ILE A 179 20.77 -0.50 3.82
C ILE A 179 20.18 -1.16 5.04
N ARG A 180 19.74 -0.33 5.99
CA ARG A 180 18.97 -0.74 7.15
C ARG A 180 17.58 -0.14 7.03
N VAL A 181 16.56 -0.97 7.20
CA VAL A 181 15.16 -0.50 7.21
C VAL A 181 14.62 -0.55 8.61
N ARG A 182 13.84 0.46 8.95
CA ARG A 182 13.05 0.47 10.18
C ARG A 182 11.71 -0.13 9.85
N ILE A 183 11.18 -0.96 10.74
CA ILE A 183 9.88 -1.61 10.53
C ILE A 183 9.07 -1.50 11.81
N GLY A 184 7.82 -1.05 11.67
CA GLY A 184 6.85 -1.04 12.76
C GLY A 184 5.55 -1.71 12.36
N ILE A 185 5.01 -2.52 13.26
CA ILE A 185 3.81 -3.32 13.02
C ILE A 185 2.80 -3.06 14.13
N HIS A 186 1.56 -2.76 13.74
CA HIS A 186 0.45 -2.66 14.65
C HIS A 186 -0.77 -3.40 14.11
N ALA A 187 -1.50 -4.08 15.00
CA ALA A 187 -2.74 -4.76 14.66
C ALA A 187 -3.91 -4.15 15.45
N GLY A 188 -5.01 -3.90 14.75
CA GLY A 188 -6.20 -3.32 15.34
C GLY A 188 -7.46 -3.73 14.58
N LYS A 189 -8.62 -3.47 15.18
CA LYS A 189 -9.89 -3.73 14.50
C LYS A 189 -10.01 -2.82 13.27
N SER A 190 -10.20 -3.44 12.11
CA SER A 190 -10.56 -2.73 10.87
C SER A 190 -12.07 -2.64 10.82
N VAL A 191 -12.60 -1.48 11.20
CA VAL A 191 -13.99 -1.14 10.93
C VAL A 191 -14.09 -0.46 9.57
N ARG A 192 -15.27 -0.58 8.96
CA ARG A 192 -15.58 -0.09 7.61
C ARG A 192 -15.17 1.39 7.42
N ARG A 193 -15.00 1.75 6.15
CA ARG A 193 -14.74 3.12 5.68
C ARG A 193 -15.63 4.13 6.41
N GLY A 194 -15.02 5.05 7.16
CA GLY A 194 -15.74 6.08 7.91
C GLY A 194 -15.37 6.16 9.39
N ASP A 195 -14.89 5.07 9.99
CA ASP A 195 -14.59 5.02 11.42
C ASP A 195 -13.21 5.59 11.78
N ASP A 196 -13.17 6.34 12.88
CA ASP A 196 -11.95 6.96 13.44
C ASP A 196 -10.91 5.93 13.88
N LEU A 197 -11.33 4.68 14.11
CA LEU A 197 -10.45 3.58 14.48
C LEU A 197 -9.45 3.22 13.37
N PHE A 198 -9.80 3.42 12.10
CA PHE A 198 -8.86 3.19 11.00
C PHE A 198 -7.68 4.18 11.09
N GLY A 199 -7.99 5.47 11.21
CA GLY A 199 -6.98 6.52 11.31
C GLY A 199 -6.09 6.33 12.54
N ARG A 200 -6.67 5.93 13.67
CA ARG A 200 -5.92 5.61 14.89
C ARG A 200 -4.95 4.44 14.71
N ASN A 201 -5.37 3.34 14.09
CA ASN A 201 -4.51 2.17 13.86
C ASN A 201 -3.36 2.49 12.90
N VAL A 202 -3.63 3.26 11.84
CA VAL A 202 -2.60 3.74 10.90
C VAL A 202 -1.58 4.62 11.62
N ALA A 203 -2.05 5.61 12.38
CA ALA A 203 -1.19 6.50 13.13
C ALA A 203 -0.34 5.72 14.15
N MET A 204 -0.93 4.74 14.84
CA MET A 204 -0.20 3.88 15.77
C MET A 204 0.91 3.11 15.05
N ALA A 205 0.59 2.42 13.95
CA ALA A 205 1.57 1.67 13.16
C ALA A 205 2.75 2.55 12.69
N ALA A 206 2.45 3.76 12.24
CA ALA A 206 3.47 4.74 11.83
C ALA A 206 4.36 5.18 13.01
N ARG A 207 3.79 5.35 14.21
CA ARG A 207 4.55 5.71 15.42
C ARG A 207 5.40 4.55 15.94
N VAL A 208 4.91 3.32 15.86
CA VAL A 208 5.71 2.12 16.14
C VAL A 208 6.92 2.06 15.20
N ALA A 209 6.72 2.30 13.90
CA ALA A 209 7.82 2.27 12.93
C ALA A 209 8.82 3.41 13.12
N ALA A 210 8.34 4.60 13.51
CA ALA A 210 9.20 5.74 13.81
C ALA A 210 10.07 5.53 15.06
N ALA A 211 9.63 4.68 15.99
CA ALA A 211 10.35 4.32 17.22
C ALA A 211 11.36 3.17 17.02
N ALA A 212 11.37 2.54 15.84
CA ALA A 212 12.28 1.46 15.51
C ALA A 212 13.63 2.00 15.03
N ASP A 213 14.70 1.30 15.33
CA ASP A 213 16.03 1.56 14.77
C ASP A 213 16.23 0.87 13.41
N GLY A 214 17.23 1.30 12.64
CA GLY A 214 17.57 0.64 11.37
C GLY A 214 17.97 -0.82 11.58
N GLY A 215 17.22 -1.74 10.97
CA GLY A 215 17.40 -3.18 11.13
C GLY A 215 16.50 -3.80 12.20
N GLU A 216 15.75 -2.98 12.94
CA GLU A 216 14.82 -3.42 13.97
C GLU A 216 13.41 -3.66 13.37
N ILE A 217 12.70 -4.62 13.94
CA ILE A 217 11.27 -4.82 13.74
C ILE A 217 10.60 -4.61 15.08
N LEU A 218 9.88 -3.49 15.23
CA LEU A 218 9.07 -3.24 16.41
C LEU A 218 7.62 -3.62 16.17
N VAL A 219 7.01 -4.20 17.20
CA VAL A 219 5.60 -4.56 17.21
C VAL A 219 4.92 -3.96 18.43
N SER A 220 3.68 -3.51 18.25
CA SER A 220 2.83 -3.12 19.39
C SER A 220 2.40 -4.32 20.22
N GLU A 221 2.01 -4.10 21.47
CA GLU A 221 1.42 -5.13 22.35
C GLU A 221 0.31 -5.96 21.67
N SER A 222 -0.59 -5.33 20.91
CA SER A 222 -1.67 -6.05 20.20
C SER A 222 -1.21 -7.03 19.11
N VAL A 223 0.00 -6.84 18.59
CA VAL A 223 0.64 -7.78 17.66
C VAL A 223 1.29 -8.88 18.47
N ARG A 224 2.09 -8.52 19.48
CA ARG A 224 2.75 -9.47 20.39
C ARG A 224 1.77 -10.48 20.99
N ASP A 225 0.62 -10.02 21.47
CA ASP A 225 -0.41 -10.89 22.07
C ASP A 225 -1.09 -11.82 21.06
N ALA A 226 -0.98 -11.50 19.76
CA ALA A 226 -1.51 -12.33 18.70
C ALA A 226 -0.48 -13.31 18.13
N LEU A 227 0.81 -13.17 18.45
CA LEU A 227 1.83 -14.09 17.95
C LEU A 227 1.75 -15.42 18.71
N GLY A 228 1.96 -16.51 17.99
CA GLY A 228 2.21 -17.83 18.58
C GLY A 228 3.68 -18.02 18.96
N ASP A 229 4.00 -19.21 19.48
CA ASP A 229 5.32 -19.56 20.02
C ASP A 229 6.45 -19.59 18.96
N ASP A 230 6.10 -19.57 17.67
CA ASP A 230 7.06 -19.61 16.55
C ASP A 230 7.81 -18.28 16.33
N VAL A 231 7.40 -17.21 17.01
CA VAL A 231 8.04 -15.89 16.90
C VAL A 231 8.41 -15.40 18.29
N THR A 232 9.68 -15.05 18.44
CA THR A 232 10.21 -14.55 19.71
C THR A 232 10.38 -13.04 19.69
N VAL A 233 9.98 -12.41 20.79
CA VAL A 233 10.15 -10.98 21.03
C VAL A 233 10.93 -10.74 22.31
N ASP A 234 11.51 -9.56 22.46
CA ASP A 234 12.21 -9.15 23.68
C ASP A 234 11.25 -8.86 24.86
N GLU A 235 11.78 -8.36 25.97
CA GLU A 235 10.99 -7.98 27.15
C GLU A 235 10.10 -6.74 26.91
N GLY A 236 10.30 -6.05 25.79
CA GLY A 236 9.64 -4.81 25.42
C GLY A 236 10.13 -3.57 26.17
N ARG A 237 9.92 -2.41 25.54
CA ARG A 237 10.24 -1.09 26.08
C ARG A 237 9.02 -0.19 26.08
N ASP A 238 8.85 0.58 27.15
CA ASP A 238 7.81 1.61 27.25
C ASP A 238 8.27 2.88 26.54
N VAL A 239 7.43 3.38 25.63
CA VAL A 239 7.71 4.60 24.86
C VAL A 239 6.49 5.52 24.84
N GLU A 240 6.74 6.82 24.81
CA GLU A 240 5.71 7.81 24.53
C GLU A 240 5.59 8.02 23.02
N LEU A 241 4.39 7.83 22.49
CA LEU A 241 4.14 7.97 21.06
C LEU A 241 3.43 9.29 20.78
N LYS A 242 4.04 10.12 19.93
CA LYS A 242 3.48 11.43 19.54
C LYS A 242 2.03 11.29 19.05
N GLY A 243 1.12 12.02 19.69
CA GLY A 243 -0.31 12.02 19.37
C GLY A 243 -1.13 10.94 20.08
N PHE A 244 -0.50 10.13 20.94
CA PHE A 244 -1.16 9.17 21.81
C PHE A 244 -0.93 9.52 23.28
N SER A 245 -1.93 9.29 24.11
CA SER A 245 -1.86 9.53 25.55
C SER A 245 -1.26 8.33 26.28
N GLY A 246 -0.35 8.59 27.21
CA GLY A 246 0.27 7.57 28.06
C GLY A 246 1.47 6.89 27.40
N THR A 247 2.00 5.89 28.09
CA THR A 247 3.08 5.04 27.59
C THR A 247 2.52 3.84 26.84
N HIS A 248 3.25 3.40 25.82
CA HIS A 248 2.94 2.22 25.04
C HIS A 248 4.12 1.28 25.07
N ARG A 249 3.87 0.01 25.38
CA ARG A 249 4.91 -1.01 25.36
C ARG A 249 5.07 -1.57 23.95
N LEU A 250 6.28 -1.49 23.42
CA LEU A 250 6.67 -2.03 22.13
C LEU A 250 7.69 -3.14 22.31
N TYR A 251 7.66 -4.12 21.42
CA TYR A 251 8.52 -5.30 21.51
C TYR A 251 9.35 -5.44 20.22
N ALA A 252 10.64 -5.73 20.36
CA ALA A 252 11.51 -6.03 19.24
C ALA A 252 11.44 -7.52 18.89
N VAL A 253 11.28 -7.85 17.60
CA VAL A 253 11.32 -9.25 17.13
C VAL A 253 12.77 -9.72 17.05
N THR A 254 13.08 -10.88 17.62
CA THR A 254 14.47 -11.36 17.78
C THR A 254 14.79 -12.62 16.99
N SER A 255 13.85 -13.56 16.82
CA SER A 255 14.02 -14.76 15.98
C SER A 255 12.72 -15.37 15.50
#